data_AF-A0A350P5H1-F1
#
_entry.id   AF-A0A350P5H1-F1
#
_cell.length_a   1.000
_cell.length_b   1.000
_cell.length_c   1.000
_cell.angle_alpha   90.00
_cell.angle_beta   90.00
_cell.angle_gamma   90.00
#
_symmetry.space_group_name_H-M   'P 1'
#
loop_
_entity.id
_entity.type
_entity.pdbx_description
1 polymer ?
#
loop_
_entity_poly.entity_id
_entity_poly.type
_entity_poly.pdbx_seq_one_letter_code
_entity_poly.pdbx_strand_id
1 'polypeptide(L)'
;MSGWKELLTKQELERAGYIQALAKQDISRNQGARRLKVSLTYLSKLIDKYGIHWPVRYGQGVGINKVPGGVAEYIKLADKGYSKADAARELDVSFNTVCAVAKNNKIKFVDGRTKGGLRSPKISVTSR
;
A
#
# COMPACT_ATOMS: atom_id res chain seq x y z
N MET A 1 23.17 32.24 -18.10
CA MET A 1 22.59 31.35 -17.06
C MET A 1 21.19 30.79 -17.44
N SER A 2 20.82 30.70 -18.73
CA SER A 2 19.48 30.22 -19.16
C SER A 2 19.35 28.69 -19.24
N GLY A 3 20.40 27.98 -19.65
CA GLY A 3 20.34 26.53 -19.90
C GLY A 3 19.96 25.67 -18.68
N TRP A 4 20.38 26.07 -17.47
CA TRP A 4 20.00 25.36 -16.24
C TRP A 4 18.51 25.49 -15.91
N LYS A 5 17.89 26.65 -16.18
CA LYS A 5 16.45 26.86 -15.97
C LYS A 5 15.62 26.09 -17.00
N GLU A 6 16.09 26.01 -18.23
CA GLU A 6 15.46 25.23 -19.31
C GLU A 6 15.53 23.71 -19.06
N LEU A 7 16.66 23.22 -18.50
CA LEU A 7 16.79 21.82 -18.11
C LEU A 7 15.83 21.45 -16.97
N LEU A 8 15.74 22.29 -15.95
CA LEU A 8 14.82 22.06 -14.83
C LEU A 8 13.36 22.04 -15.27
N THR A 9 12.97 22.94 -16.18
CA THR A 9 11.59 22.98 -16.70
C THR A 9 11.26 21.75 -17.57
N LYS A 10 12.20 21.27 -18.40
CA LYS A 10 12.03 20.01 -19.13
C LYS A 10 11.85 18.82 -18.18
N GLN A 11 12.68 18.73 -17.16
CA GLN A 11 12.62 17.65 -16.18
C GLN A 11 11.29 17.68 -15.38
N GLU A 12 10.78 18.87 -15.05
CA GLU A 12 9.48 19.01 -14.40
C GLU A 12 8.32 18.58 -15.30
N LEU A 13 8.34 18.91 -16.60
CA LEU A 13 7.32 18.50 -17.55
C LEU A 13 7.30 16.99 -17.78
N GLU A 14 8.47 16.37 -17.93
CA GLU A 14 8.58 14.91 -18.04
C GLU A 14 8.03 14.20 -16.81
N ARG A 15 8.34 14.74 -15.62
CA ARG A 15 7.85 14.20 -14.35
C ARG A 15 6.33 14.32 -14.25
N ALA A 16 5.76 15.47 -14.61
CA ALA A 16 4.32 15.67 -14.64
C ALA A 16 3.63 14.70 -15.62
N GLY A 17 4.19 14.54 -16.83
CA GLY A 17 3.68 13.62 -17.85
C GLY A 17 3.70 12.16 -17.37
N TYR A 18 4.78 11.74 -16.70
CA TYR A 18 4.88 10.38 -16.16
C TYR A 18 3.86 10.12 -15.02
N ILE A 19 3.67 11.08 -14.11
CA ILE A 19 2.66 10.98 -13.04
C ILE A 19 1.25 10.92 -13.65
N GLN A 20 0.98 11.70 -14.70
CA GLN A 20 -0.30 11.67 -15.40
C GLN A 20 -0.54 10.34 -16.13
N ALA A 21 0.49 9.76 -16.74
CA ALA A 21 0.40 8.45 -17.37
C ALA A 21 0.07 7.36 -16.32
N LEU A 22 0.68 7.43 -15.14
CA LEU A 22 0.35 6.52 -14.03
C LEU A 22 -1.07 6.73 -13.50
N ALA A 23 -1.55 7.96 -13.41
CA ALA A 23 -2.92 8.26 -12.96
C ALA A 23 -4.00 7.61 -13.86
N LYS A 24 -3.70 7.44 -15.15
CA LYS A 24 -4.61 6.81 -16.14
C LYS A 24 -4.68 5.28 -16.03
N GLN A 25 -3.75 4.62 -15.32
CA GLN A 25 -3.67 3.16 -15.25
C GLN A 25 -4.62 2.51 -14.22
N ASP A 26 -5.63 3.23 -13.74
CA ASP A 26 -6.55 2.80 -12.68
C ASP A 26 -5.85 2.18 -11.45
N ILE A 27 -4.67 2.71 -11.11
CA ILE A 27 -3.93 2.32 -9.91
C ILE A 27 -4.20 3.27 -8.76
N SER A 28 -4.09 2.76 -7.53
CA SER A 28 -4.24 3.61 -6.36
C SER A 28 -3.05 4.56 -6.17
N ARG A 29 -3.25 5.64 -5.40
CA ARG A 29 -2.17 6.57 -5.05
C ARG A 29 -1.04 5.88 -4.28
N ASN A 30 -1.35 4.89 -3.45
CA ASN A 30 -0.33 4.09 -2.75
C ASN A 30 0.54 3.29 -3.72
N GLN A 31 -0.09 2.62 -4.69
CA GLN A 31 0.63 1.88 -5.73
C GLN A 31 1.45 2.83 -6.61
N GLY A 32 0.89 3.99 -6.98
CA GLY A 32 1.60 5.05 -7.69
C GLY A 32 2.84 5.54 -6.94
N ALA A 33 2.71 5.81 -5.64
CA ALA A 33 3.81 6.26 -4.80
C ALA A 33 4.94 5.22 -4.73
N ARG A 34 4.59 3.93 -4.59
CA ARG A 34 5.56 2.82 -4.62
C ARG A 34 6.29 2.71 -5.95
N ARG A 35 5.59 2.81 -7.08
CA ARG A 35 6.19 2.76 -8.42
C ARG A 35 7.15 3.93 -8.65
N LEU A 36 6.79 5.10 -8.14
CA LEU A 36 7.63 6.31 -8.19
C LEU A 36 8.74 6.32 -7.14
N LYS A 37 8.77 5.34 -6.21
CA LYS A 37 9.66 5.29 -5.05
C LYS A 37 9.64 6.59 -4.22
N VAL A 38 8.46 7.21 -4.10
CA VAL A 38 8.24 8.41 -3.31
C VAL A 38 7.27 8.13 -2.15
N SER A 39 7.27 9.01 -1.15
CA SER A 39 6.24 8.94 -0.11
C SER A 39 4.87 9.32 -0.68
N LEU A 40 3.80 8.74 -0.10
CA LEU A 40 2.42 9.07 -0.48
C LEU A 40 2.14 10.58 -0.33
N THR A 41 2.61 11.18 0.77
CA THR A 41 2.47 12.61 1.04
C THR A 41 3.13 13.46 -0.03
N TYR A 42 4.33 13.05 -0.49
CA TYR A 42 5.03 13.76 -1.56
C TYR A 42 4.29 13.61 -2.89
N LEU A 43 3.79 12.42 -3.21
CA LEU A 43 2.97 12.21 -4.41
C LEU A 43 1.72 13.10 -4.40
N SER A 44 1.00 13.20 -3.28
CA SER A 44 -0.17 14.08 -3.15
C SER A 44 0.20 15.53 -3.47
N LYS A 45 1.31 16.03 -2.92
CA LYS A 45 1.80 17.39 -3.24
C LYS A 45 2.10 17.58 -4.73
N LEU A 46 2.64 16.56 -5.40
CA LEU A 46 2.92 16.63 -6.84
C LEU A 46 1.62 16.62 -7.67
N ILE A 47 0.65 15.81 -7.28
CA ILE A 47 -0.67 15.76 -7.91
C ILE A 47 -1.33 17.16 -7.84
N ASP A 48 -1.31 17.77 -6.66
CA ASP A 48 -1.87 19.11 -6.43
C ASP A 48 -1.08 20.18 -7.19
N LYS A 49 0.26 20.12 -7.16
CA LYS A 49 1.15 21.06 -7.87
C LYS A 49 0.92 21.05 -9.38
N TYR A 50 0.70 19.88 -9.97
CA TYR A 50 0.53 19.72 -11.42
C TYR A 50 -0.94 19.68 -11.87
N GLY A 51 -1.91 19.81 -10.95
CA GLY A 51 -3.34 19.73 -11.28
C GLY A 51 -3.76 18.39 -11.88
N ILE A 52 -3.08 17.30 -11.52
CA ILE A 52 -3.35 15.98 -12.10
C ILE A 52 -4.59 15.39 -11.45
N HIS A 53 -5.58 14.98 -12.25
CA HIS A 53 -6.72 14.22 -11.73
C HIS A 53 -6.29 12.76 -11.48
N TRP A 54 -5.91 12.44 -10.24
CA TRP A 54 -5.70 11.06 -9.84
C TRP A 54 -6.96 10.52 -9.17
N PRO A 55 -7.61 9.48 -9.73
CA PRO A 55 -8.86 8.95 -9.21
C PRO A 55 -8.71 8.65 -7.72
N VAL A 56 -9.50 9.36 -6.92
CA VAL A 56 -9.47 9.20 -5.48
C VAL A 56 -10.16 7.88 -5.18
N ARG A 57 -9.37 6.83 -5.00
CA ARG A 57 -9.83 5.65 -4.27
C ARG A 57 -9.93 6.07 -2.81
N TYR A 58 -11.01 6.78 -2.47
CA TYR A 58 -11.23 7.27 -1.11
C TYR A 58 -11.11 6.10 -0.15
N GLY A 59 -10.10 6.18 0.70
CA GLY A 59 -10.03 5.49 2.00
C GLY A 59 -11.06 6.04 2.98
N GLN A 60 -12.28 6.32 2.53
CA GLN A 60 -13.43 6.47 3.41
C GLN A 60 -13.91 5.08 3.80
N GLY A 61 -13.76 4.79 5.11
CA GLY A 61 -14.62 3.87 5.85
C GLY A 61 -14.50 2.39 5.50
N VAL A 62 -13.89 1.65 6.42
CA VAL A 62 -14.27 0.29 6.87
C VAL A 62 -15.30 -0.41 5.95
N GLY A 63 -14.83 -1.20 4.99
CA GLY A 63 -15.73 -2.01 4.17
C GLY A 63 -15.02 -3.13 3.44
N ILE A 64 -15.43 -4.35 3.73
CA ILE A 64 -15.04 -5.62 3.05
C ILE A 64 -15.36 -5.56 1.54
N ASN A 65 -16.22 -4.62 1.13
CA ASN A 65 -16.82 -4.50 -0.20
C ASN A 65 -15.95 -3.77 -1.26
N LYS A 66 -14.70 -3.40 -0.97
CA LYS A 66 -13.84 -2.63 -1.91
C LYS A 66 -12.73 -3.43 -2.58
N VAL A 67 -12.50 -4.69 -2.20
CA VAL A 67 -11.57 -5.57 -2.93
C VAL A 67 -12.32 -6.21 -4.10
N PRO A 68 -11.84 -6.08 -5.35
CA PRO A 68 -12.40 -6.81 -6.48
C PRO A 68 -12.31 -8.31 -6.20
N GLY A 69 -13.46 -9.01 -6.09
CA GLY A 69 -13.52 -10.42 -5.67
C GLY A 69 -13.75 -10.64 -4.17
N GLY A 70 -13.83 -9.58 -3.37
CA GLY A 70 -14.26 -9.61 -1.97
C GLY A 70 -13.38 -10.51 -1.09
N VAL A 71 -14.02 -11.33 -0.25
CA VAL A 71 -13.35 -12.24 0.69
C VAL A 71 -12.48 -13.29 -0.02
N ALA A 72 -12.82 -13.67 -1.25
CA ALA A 72 -12.08 -14.70 -2.00
C ALA A 72 -10.61 -14.33 -2.25
N GLU A 73 -10.32 -13.04 -2.48
CA GLU A 73 -8.94 -12.58 -2.67
C GLU A 73 -8.11 -12.68 -1.37
N TYR A 74 -8.73 -12.45 -0.21
CA TYR A 74 -8.06 -12.63 1.08
C TYR A 74 -7.70 -14.10 1.32
N ILE A 75 -8.59 -15.03 0.94
CA ILE A 75 -8.35 -16.48 1.04
C ILE A 75 -7.20 -16.87 0.11
N LYS A 76 -7.23 -16.47 -1.17
CA LYS A 76 -6.16 -16.73 -2.14
C LYS A 76 -4.79 -16.27 -1.63
N LEU A 77 -4.70 -15.10 -1.00
CA LEU A 77 -3.43 -14.60 -0.45
C LEU A 77 -2.98 -15.37 0.79
N ALA A 78 -3.92 -15.76 1.66
CA ALA A 78 -3.62 -16.63 2.78
C ALA A 78 -3.08 -18.00 2.33
N ASP A 79 -3.70 -18.60 1.31
CA ASP A 79 -3.28 -19.88 0.73
C ASP A 79 -1.90 -19.79 0.06
N LYS A 80 -1.59 -18.64 -0.55
CA LYS A 80 -0.24 -18.32 -1.08
C LYS A 80 0.80 -18.06 0.02
N GLY A 81 0.44 -18.15 1.29
CA GLY A 81 1.35 -17.97 2.42
C GLY A 81 1.70 -16.51 2.72
N TYR A 82 0.88 -15.55 2.30
CA TYR A 82 1.11 -14.14 2.61
C TYR A 82 0.91 -13.88 4.10
N SER A 83 1.66 -12.92 4.64
CA SER A 83 1.35 -12.36 5.95
C SER A 83 0.20 -11.36 5.86
N LYS A 84 -0.43 -11.03 7.00
CA LYS A 84 -1.46 -9.97 7.05
C LYS A 84 -0.94 -8.63 6.53
N ALA A 85 0.35 -8.34 6.77
CA ALA A 85 0.98 -7.10 6.30
C ALA A 85 1.18 -7.13 4.78
N ASP A 86 1.56 -8.28 4.21
CA ASP A 86 1.74 -8.41 2.76
C ASP A 86 0.39 -8.39 2.04
N ALA A 87 -0.62 -9.06 2.60
CA ALA A 87 -1.98 -9.03 2.06
C ALA A 87 -2.57 -7.60 2.08
N ALA A 88 -2.32 -6.82 3.14
CA ALA A 88 -2.70 -5.41 3.19
C ALA A 88 -2.04 -4.59 2.07
N ARG A 89 -0.77 -4.86 1.79
CA ARG A 89 -0.02 -4.18 0.72
C ARG A 89 -0.48 -4.56 -0.67
N GLU A 90 -0.83 -5.82 -0.88
CA GLU A 90 -1.24 -6.39 -2.15
C GLU A 90 -2.64 -5.90 -2.53
N LEU A 91 -3.60 -6.01 -1.59
CA LEU A 91 -4.98 -5.59 -1.79
C LEU A 91 -5.18 -4.07 -1.64
N ASP A 92 -4.12 -3.34 -1.28
CA ASP A 92 -4.14 -1.90 -0.98
C ASP A 92 -5.22 -1.50 0.04
N VAL A 93 -5.33 -2.29 1.10
CA VAL A 93 -6.26 -2.06 2.22
C VAL A 93 -5.49 -1.84 3.51
N SER A 94 -6.16 -1.25 4.52
CA SER A 94 -5.54 -1.09 5.82
C SER A 94 -5.27 -2.45 6.49
N PHE A 95 -4.21 -2.53 7.30
CA PHE A 95 -3.92 -3.73 8.09
C PHE A 95 -5.09 -4.11 9.00
N ASN A 96 -5.78 -3.11 9.58
CA ASN A 96 -6.95 -3.33 10.42
C ASN A 96 -8.10 -3.97 9.65
N THR A 97 -8.28 -3.60 8.37
CA THR A 97 -9.25 -4.24 7.48
C THR A 97 -8.93 -5.72 7.29
N VAL A 98 -7.67 -6.07 7.00
CA VAL A 98 -7.25 -7.48 6.87
C VAL A 98 -7.51 -8.25 8.16
N CYS A 99 -7.18 -7.66 9.32
CA CYS A 99 -7.44 -8.28 10.63
C CYS A 99 -8.94 -8.53 10.87
N ALA A 100 -9.80 -7.57 10.54
CA ALA A 100 -11.25 -7.71 10.68
C ALA A 100 -11.81 -8.79 9.75
N VAL A 101 -11.42 -8.77 8.46
CA VAL A 101 -11.87 -9.78 7.47
C VAL A 101 -11.40 -11.17 7.88
N ALA A 102 -10.14 -11.32 8.31
CA ALA A 102 -9.60 -12.59 8.75
C ALA A 102 -10.33 -13.15 9.98
N LYS A 103 -10.65 -12.29 10.96
CA LYS A 103 -11.39 -12.69 12.16
C LYS A 103 -12.82 -13.12 11.84
N ASN A 104 -13.53 -12.34 11.02
CA ASN A 104 -14.93 -12.60 10.70
C ASN A 104 -15.11 -13.84 9.81
N ASN A 105 -14.14 -14.13 8.93
CA ASN A 105 -14.21 -15.23 7.97
C ASN A 105 -13.29 -16.41 8.33
N LYS A 106 -12.71 -16.42 9.54
CA LYS A 106 -11.82 -17.48 10.05
C LYS A 106 -10.61 -17.79 9.13
N ILE A 107 -10.09 -16.79 8.43
CA ILE A 107 -8.93 -16.92 7.52
C ILE A 107 -7.63 -16.88 8.33
N LYS A 108 -6.72 -17.85 8.12
CA LYS A 108 -5.41 -17.90 8.77
C LYS A 108 -4.31 -17.41 7.83
N PHE A 109 -3.78 -16.23 8.10
CA PHE A 109 -2.59 -15.70 7.44
C PHE A 109 -1.31 -16.13 8.16
N VAL A 110 -0.19 -16.19 7.44
CA VAL A 110 1.13 -16.44 8.03
C VAL A 110 1.48 -15.28 8.96
N ASP A 111 2.07 -15.57 10.12
CA ASP A 111 2.55 -14.53 11.02
C ASP A 111 3.84 -13.92 10.44
N GLY A 112 3.79 -12.66 10.02
CA GLY A 112 4.96 -11.94 9.53
C GLY A 112 6.10 -11.85 10.56
N ARG A 113 5.83 -12.15 11.84
CA ARG A 113 6.83 -12.20 12.92
C ARG A 113 7.62 -13.52 12.99
N THR A 114 7.20 -14.58 12.30
CA THR A 114 7.91 -15.88 12.35
C THR A 114 9.05 -15.99 11.35
N LYS A 115 9.17 -15.08 10.37
CA LYS A 115 10.35 -14.99 9.52
C LYS A 115 11.46 -14.17 10.21
N GLY A 116 12.11 -14.74 11.23
CA GLY A 116 13.47 -14.35 11.63
C GLY A 116 13.69 -13.53 12.91
N GLY A 117 12.73 -13.40 13.82
CA GLY A 117 13.00 -12.82 15.14
C GLY A 117 13.08 -13.89 16.23
N LEU A 118 14.26 -14.09 16.86
CA LEU A 118 14.36 -14.82 18.12
C LEU A 118 13.34 -14.18 19.09
N ARG A 119 12.27 -14.90 19.42
CA ARG A 119 11.46 -14.54 20.59
C ARG A 119 12.37 -14.78 21.79
N SER A 120 12.78 -13.71 22.47
CA SER A 120 13.47 -13.79 23.74
C SER A 120 12.80 -14.87 24.60
N PRO A 121 13.55 -15.84 25.17
CA PRO A 121 12.94 -16.90 25.95
C PRO A 121 12.14 -16.28 27.08
N LYS A 122 10.87 -16.69 27.22
CA LYS A 122 10.05 -16.36 28.38
C LYS A 122 10.75 -17.00 29.59
N ILE A 123 11.36 -16.18 30.44
CA ILE A 123 11.83 -16.62 31.75
C ILE A 123 10.57 -16.98 32.55
N SER A 124 10.26 -18.27 32.66
CA SER A 124 9.30 -18.77 33.63
C SER A 124 10.00 -18.80 34.98
N VAL A 125 9.78 -17.76 35.80
CA VAL A 125 10.15 -17.81 37.20
C VAL A 125 9.12 -18.69 37.91
N THR A 126 9.42 -19.97 38.08
CA THR A 126 8.78 -20.80 39.10
C THR A 126 9.46 -20.50 40.43
N SER A 127 8.85 -19.67 41.26
CA SER A 127 9.17 -19.57 42.69
C SER A 127 8.71 -20.87 43.36
N ARG A 128 9.64 -21.59 44.00
CA ARG A 128 9.32 -22.56 45.05
C ARG A 128 9.31 -21.85 46.40
#